data_AF-A0A7C6ER08-F1
#
_entry.id   AF-A0A7C6ER08-F1
#
_cell.length_a   1.000
_cell.length_b   1.000
_cell.length_c   1.000
_cell.angle_alpha   90.00
_cell.angle_beta   90.00
_cell.angle_gamma   90.00
#
_symmetry.space_group_name_H-M   'P 1'
#
loop_
_entity.id
_entity.type
_entity.pdbx_description
1 polymer ?
#
loop_
_entity_poly.entity_id
_entity_poly.type
_entity_poly.pdbx_seq_one_letter_code
_entity_poly.pdbx_strand_id
1 'polypeptide(L)'
;MDEKRLIFLFFLSILIFFWSLSCLPSPEIKQAKVYEAQLLSLQPEPEGKVLPLVEKEWKFELLRVENIKEFSAQEIKALLPRGIRFSEEEIKTIFVEPGKYKVLVYLKEIGASAATTGEITDLGLSATKDTAYTVRHYSLIRLVFKEEKLIHSRVWPRLDSSQLAEGVIRLK
;
A
#
# COMPACT_ATOMS: atom_id res chain seq x y z
N MET A 1 -41.16 24.34 -22.51
CA MET A 1 -39.93 24.05 -21.74
C MET A 1 -38.99 25.21 -22.01
N ASP A 2 -38.73 26.06 -21.01
CA ASP A 2 -38.04 27.35 -21.21
C ASP A 2 -36.55 27.17 -21.55
N GLU A 3 -36.11 27.89 -22.58
CA GLU A 3 -34.74 27.90 -23.12
C GLU A 3 -33.67 28.17 -22.03
N LYS A 4 -34.02 28.99 -21.03
CA LYS A 4 -33.18 29.30 -19.86
C LYS A 4 -32.94 28.10 -18.95
N ARG A 5 -33.92 27.19 -18.82
CA ARG A 5 -33.77 25.95 -18.03
C ARG A 5 -32.87 24.93 -18.72
N LEU A 6 -32.89 24.91 -20.06
CA LEU A 6 -32.04 24.02 -20.86
C LEU A 6 -30.56 24.40 -20.72
N ILE A 7 -30.26 25.71 -20.80
CA ILE A 7 -28.91 26.25 -20.63
C ILE A 7 -28.38 26.00 -19.20
N PHE A 8 -29.20 26.22 -18.18
CA PHE A 8 -28.82 25.97 -16.79
C PHE A 8 -28.50 24.49 -16.53
N LEU A 9 -29.31 23.57 -17.05
CA LEU A 9 -29.06 22.12 -16.93
C LEU A 9 -27.80 21.69 -17.68
N PHE A 10 -27.51 22.33 -18.83
CA PHE A 10 -26.28 22.07 -19.59
C PHE A 10 -25.02 22.50 -18.82
N PHE A 11 -25.01 23.71 -18.25
CA PHE A 11 -23.89 24.18 -17.41
C PHE A 11 -23.72 23.36 -16.14
N LEU A 12 -24.80 22.94 -15.49
CA LEU A 12 -24.75 22.07 -14.31
C LEU A 12 -24.14 20.70 -14.65
N SER A 13 -24.48 20.14 -15.81
CA SER A 13 -23.90 18.86 -16.28
C SER A 13 -22.40 18.96 -16.56
N ILE A 14 -21.94 20.07 -17.14
CA ILE A 14 -20.52 20.33 -17.40
C ILE A 14 -19.75 20.50 -16.09
N LEU A 15 -20.33 21.21 -15.10
CA LEU A 15 -19.71 21.40 -13.79
C LEU A 15 -19.54 20.07 -13.03
N ILE A 16 -20.54 19.18 -13.08
CA ILE A 16 -20.48 17.84 -12.49
C ILE A 16 -19.46 16.94 -13.24
N PHE A 17 -19.33 17.11 -14.56
CA PHE A 17 -18.36 16.39 -15.37
C PHE A 17 -16.91 16.82 -15.06
N PHE A 18 -16.66 18.12 -14.85
CA PHE A 18 -15.34 18.61 -14.43
C PHE A 18 -14.97 18.24 -12.98
N TRP A 19 -15.96 18.12 -12.09
CA TRP A 19 -15.73 17.64 -10.72
C TRP A 19 -15.38 16.14 -10.64
N SER A 20 -15.88 15.33 -11.57
CA SER A 20 -15.60 13.88 -11.59
C SER A 20 -14.28 13.50 -12.29
N LEU A 21 -13.70 14.37 -13.13
CA LEU A 21 -12.41 14.13 -13.77
C LEU A 21 -11.19 14.33 -12.84
N SER A 22 -11.36 15.05 -11.72
CA SER A 22 -10.25 15.43 -10.83
C SER A 22 -9.82 14.34 -9.84
N CYS A 23 -10.38 13.12 -9.92
CA CYS A 23 -10.12 12.05 -8.95
C CYS A 23 -9.87 10.68 -9.62
N LEU A 24 -9.17 10.66 -10.75
CA LEU A 24 -8.66 9.42 -11.32
C LEU A 24 -7.51 8.91 -10.43
N PRO A 25 -7.66 7.75 -9.75
CA PRO A 25 -6.59 7.21 -8.94
C PRO A 25 -5.37 6.94 -9.83
N SER A 26 -4.18 7.22 -9.30
CA SER A 26 -2.93 6.97 -10.02
C SER A 26 -2.89 5.51 -10.50
N PRO A 27 -2.22 5.22 -11.64
CA PRO A 27 -2.10 3.86 -12.16
C PRO A 27 -1.61 2.85 -11.11
N GLU A 28 -0.73 3.30 -10.22
CA GLU A 28 -0.20 2.57 -9.06
C GLU A 28 -1.31 2.09 -8.12
N ILE A 29 -2.24 2.97 -7.73
CA ILE A 29 -3.36 2.65 -6.84
C ILE A 29 -4.32 1.66 -7.53
N LYS A 30 -4.55 1.79 -8.84
CA LYS A 30 -5.37 0.84 -9.59
C LYS A 30 -4.75 -0.55 -9.60
N GLN A 31 -3.44 -0.65 -9.81
CA GLN A 31 -2.73 -1.92 -9.84
C GLN A 31 -2.69 -2.59 -8.46
N ALA A 32 -2.49 -1.82 -7.39
CA ALA A 32 -2.54 -2.36 -6.03
C ALA A 32 -3.89 -3.00 -5.68
N LYS A 33 -5.00 -2.40 -6.13
CA LYS A 33 -6.34 -2.99 -5.98
C LYS A 33 -6.50 -4.32 -6.73
N VAL A 34 -5.83 -4.47 -7.89
CA VAL A 34 -5.81 -5.74 -8.63
C VAL A 34 -5.09 -6.81 -7.82
N TYR A 35 -3.92 -6.50 -7.25
CA TYR A 35 -3.21 -7.43 -6.37
C TYR A 35 -4.05 -7.83 -5.16
N GLU A 36 -4.71 -6.85 -4.52
CA GLU A 36 -5.57 -7.08 -3.36
C GLU A 36 -6.74 -8.01 -3.71
N ALA A 37 -7.47 -7.74 -4.80
CA ALA A 37 -8.58 -8.58 -5.24
C ALA A 37 -8.14 -10.01 -5.60
N GLN A 38 -6.99 -10.15 -6.28
CA GLN A 38 -6.46 -11.46 -6.64
C GLN A 38 -6.01 -12.24 -5.40
N LEU A 39 -5.31 -11.61 -4.45
CA LEU A 39 -4.90 -12.27 -3.21
C LEU A 39 -6.10 -12.67 -2.34
N LEU A 40 -7.16 -11.86 -2.30
CA LEU A 40 -8.42 -12.23 -1.64
C LEU A 40 -9.06 -13.46 -2.30
N SER A 41 -9.06 -13.53 -3.64
CA SER A 41 -9.59 -14.70 -4.36
C SER A 41 -8.76 -15.98 -4.17
N LEU A 42 -7.51 -15.85 -3.74
CA LEU A 42 -6.61 -16.95 -3.44
C LEU A 42 -6.67 -17.38 -1.96
N GLN A 43 -7.66 -16.93 -1.19
CA GLN A 43 -7.87 -17.40 0.17
C GLN A 43 -8.97 -18.48 0.19
N PRO A 44 -8.70 -19.74 0.63
CA PRO A 44 -7.46 -20.29 1.17
C PRO A 44 -6.71 -21.22 0.20
N GLU A 45 -5.75 -20.68 -0.56
CA GLU A 45 -4.87 -21.43 -1.45
C GLU A 45 -3.49 -21.71 -0.81
N PRO A 46 -2.79 -22.77 -1.23
CA PRO A 46 -1.51 -23.15 -0.66
C PRO A 46 -0.38 -22.20 -1.07
N GLU A 47 0.66 -22.13 -0.23
CA GLU A 47 1.88 -21.33 -0.46
C GLU A 47 2.47 -21.56 -1.85
N GLY A 48 2.54 -22.82 -2.30
CA GLY A 48 3.08 -23.20 -3.61
C GLY A 48 2.33 -22.62 -4.82
N LYS A 49 1.09 -22.14 -4.65
CA LYS A 49 0.32 -21.44 -5.70
C LYS A 49 0.43 -19.92 -5.58
N VAL A 50 0.44 -19.41 -4.35
CA VAL A 50 0.44 -17.96 -4.08
C VAL A 50 1.82 -17.33 -4.32
N LEU A 51 2.90 -17.96 -3.85
CA LEU A 51 4.23 -17.33 -3.92
C LEU A 51 4.77 -17.19 -5.35
N PRO A 52 4.63 -18.16 -6.27
CA PRO A 52 5.09 -17.97 -7.65
C PRO A 52 4.42 -16.77 -8.34
N LEU A 53 3.13 -16.53 -8.07
CA LEU A 53 2.39 -15.38 -8.57
C LEU A 53 3.01 -14.07 -8.05
N VAL A 54 3.26 -13.98 -6.74
CA VAL A 54 3.81 -12.77 -6.12
C VAL A 54 5.26 -12.53 -6.53
N GLU A 55 6.10 -13.56 -6.51
CA GLU A 55 7.54 -13.44 -6.71
C GLU A 55 7.94 -13.42 -8.20
N LYS A 56 7.34 -14.26 -9.04
CA LYS A 56 7.77 -14.41 -10.43
C LYS A 56 6.92 -13.58 -11.39
N GLU A 57 5.60 -13.66 -11.27
CA GLU A 57 4.71 -12.95 -12.18
C GLU A 57 4.64 -11.46 -11.84
N TRP A 58 4.43 -11.14 -10.56
CA TRP A 58 4.34 -9.75 -10.11
C TRP A 58 5.69 -9.14 -9.75
N LYS A 59 6.76 -9.95 -9.64
CA LYS A 59 8.13 -9.51 -9.39
C LYS A 59 8.28 -8.72 -8.08
N PHE A 60 7.57 -9.14 -7.04
CA PHE A 60 7.83 -8.64 -5.70
C PHE A 60 9.04 -9.34 -5.10
N GLU A 61 9.86 -8.59 -4.37
CA GLU A 61 11.02 -9.10 -3.66
C GLU A 61 10.64 -9.41 -2.21
N LEU A 62 11.09 -10.56 -1.72
CA LEU A 62 10.87 -10.96 -0.33
C LEU A 62 11.70 -10.09 0.60
N LEU A 63 11.02 -9.40 1.52
CA LEU A 63 11.63 -8.46 2.44
C LEU A 63 11.77 -9.04 3.85
N ARG A 64 10.80 -9.84 4.30
CA ARG A 64 10.81 -10.40 5.66
C ARG A 64 10.02 -11.70 5.73
N VAL A 65 10.50 -12.62 6.55
CA VAL A 65 9.86 -13.88 6.90
C VAL A 65 9.80 -14.00 8.42
N GLU A 66 8.61 -14.21 8.96
CA GLU A 66 8.44 -14.50 10.38
C GLU A 66 7.64 -15.80 10.52
N ASN A 67 8.18 -16.77 11.26
CA ASN A 67 7.50 -18.02 11.56
C ASN A 67 7.01 -17.98 13.02
N ILE A 68 5.69 -18.05 13.20
CA ILE A 68 5.02 -17.91 14.48
C ILE A 68 4.47 -19.29 14.87
N LYS A 69 4.93 -19.82 16.00
CA LYS A 69 4.44 -21.08 16.55
C LYS A 69 3.48 -20.83 17.70
N GLU A 70 3.90 -20.02 18.69
CA GLU A 70 3.10 -19.62 19.84
C GLU A 70 3.63 -18.27 20.34
N PHE A 71 2.81 -17.22 20.34
CA PHE A 71 3.15 -15.90 20.88
C PHE A 71 1.90 -15.18 21.38
N SER A 72 2.07 -14.31 22.35
CA SER A 72 1.03 -13.40 22.86
C SER A 72 0.70 -12.30 21.83
N ALA A 73 -0.48 -11.68 21.97
CA ALA A 73 -0.89 -10.58 21.10
C ALA A 73 0.11 -9.40 21.12
N GLN A 74 0.78 -9.15 22.25
CA GLN A 74 1.79 -8.11 22.36
C GLN A 74 3.03 -8.41 21.52
N GLU A 75 3.49 -9.65 21.52
CA GLU A 75 4.63 -10.09 20.71
C GLU A 75 4.28 -9.99 19.21
N ILE A 76 3.09 -10.45 18.80
CA ILE A 76 2.64 -10.35 17.40
C ILE A 76 2.62 -8.89 16.92
N LYS A 77 2.17 -7.96 17.78
CA LYS A 77 2.16 -6.52 17.48
C LYS A 77 3.56 -5.92 17.31
N ALA A 78 4.57 -6.53 17.92
CA ALA A 78 5.97 -6.09 17.88
C ALA A 78 6.81 -6.73 16.77
N LEU A 79 6.32 -7.81 16.14
CA LEU A 79 7.05 -8.54 15.07
C LEU A 79 7.39 -7.65 13.87
N LEU A 80 6.48 -6.76 13.50
CA LEU A 80 6.58 -5.94 12.30
C LEU A 80 6.75 -4.45 12.63
N PRO A 81 7.45 -3.68 11.78
CA PRO A 81 7.57 -2.23 11.93
C PRO A 81 6.22 -1.53 12.01
N ARG A 82 6.16 -0.36 12.68
CA ARG A 82 4.92 0.37 12.96
C ARG A 82 4.04 0.62 11.73
N GLY A 83 4.63 0.89 10.57
CA GLY A 83 3.87 1.16 9.33
C GLY A 83 3.15 -0.06 8.74
N ILE A 84 3.58 -1.27 9.09
CA ILE A 84 3.09 -2.52 8.49
C ILE A 84 2.74 -3.61 9.52
N ARG A 85 2.67 -3.25 10.80
CA ARG A 85 2.30 -4.17 11.88
C ARG A 85 0.83 -4.55 11.84
N PHE A 86 0.49 -5.60 12.57
CA PHE A 86 -0.90 -6.01 12.73
C PHE A 86 -1.64 -5.03 13.65
N SER A 87 -2.88 -4.67 13.28
CA SER A 87 -3.80 -4.00 14.20
C SER A 87 -4.28 -4.96 15.28
N GLU A 88 -4.87 -4.44 16.35
CA GLU A 88 -5.38 -5.31 17.42
C GLU A 88 -6.54 -6.19 16.92
N GLU A 89 -7.34 -5.68 16.01
CA GLU A 89 -8.44 -6.39 15.34
C GLU A 89 -7.90 -7.49 14.42
N GLU A 90 -6.86 -7.19 13.63
CA GLU A 90 -6.19 -8.18 12.79
C GLU A 90 -5.62 -9.31 13.68
N ILE A 91 -4.99 -8.99 14.80
CA ILE A 91 -4.43 -10.01 15.71
C ILE A 91 -5.53 -10.92 16.24
N LYS A 92 -6.63 -10.32 16.72
CA LYS A 92 -7.80 -11.03 17.24
C LYS A 92 -8.56 -11.83 16.19
N THR A 93 -8.35 -11.59 14.90
CA THR A 93 -9.08 -12.29 13.84
C THR A 93 -8.22 -13.37 13.19
N ILE A 94 -6.94 -13.06 12.95
CA ILE A 94 -6.00 -13.94 12.23
C ILE A 94 -5.42 -15.01 13.15
N PHE A 95 -5.11 -14.66 14.41
CA PHE A 95 -4.38 -15.54 15.35
C PHE A 95 -5.27 -16.07 16.48
N VAL A 96 -6.57 -16.26 16.22
CA VAL A 96 -7.55 -16.79 17.21
C VAL A 96 -7.18 -18.19 17.66
N GLU A 97 -6.82 -19.03 16.69
CA GLU A 97 -6.59 -20.45 16.90
C GLU A 97 -5.09 -20.74 16.96
N PRO A 98 -4.64 -21.66 17.83
CA PRO A 98 -3.26 -22.11 17.82
C PRO A 98 -2.92 -22.79 16.48
N GLY A 99 -1.66 -22.71 16.08
CA GLY A 99 -1.18 -23.30 14.83
C GLY A 99 0.14 -22.69 14.35
N LYS A 100 0.70 -23.27 13.29
CA LYS A 100 1.91 -22.74 12.64
C LYS A 100 1.53 -21.65 11.66
N TYR A 101 1.89 -20.41 11.99
CA TYR A 101 1.73 -19.27 11.11
C TYR A 101 3.06 -18.88 10.47
N LYS A 102 2.98 -18.41 9.23
CA LYS A 102 4.11 -17.84 8.49
C LYS A 102 3.67 -16.51 7.90
N VAL A 103 4.35 -15.45 8.30
CA VAL A 103 4.11 -14.09 7.81
C VAL A 103 5.22 -13.73 6.83
N LEU A 104 4.82 -13.30 5.64
CA LEU A 104 5.74 -12.87 4.59
C LEU A 104 5.44 -11.42 4.24
N VAL A 105 6.49 -10.61 4.15
CA VAL A 105 6.39 -9.23 3.66
C VAL A 105 7.20 -9.12 2.38
N TYR A 106 6.58 -8.55 1.36
CA TYR A 106 7.11 -8.38 0.03
C TYR A 106 7.13 -6.91 -0.36
N LEU A 107 8.12 -6.48 -1.12
CA LEU A 107 8.28 -5.11 -1.59
C LEU A 107 8.49 -5.08 -3.11
N LYS A 108 7.96 -4.05 -3.78
CA LYS A 108 8.21 -3.78 -5.19
C LYS A 108 8.35 -2.29 -5.42
N GLU A 109 9.42 -1.86 -6.09
CA GLU A 109 9.52 -0.48 -6.57
C GLU A 109 8.51 -0.27 -7.70
N ILE A 110 7.67 0.76 -7.56
CA ILE A 110 6.59 1.08 -8.52
C ILE A 110 6.86 2.39 -9.28
N GLY A 111 7.87 3.16 -8.87
CA GLY A 111 8.28 4.37 -9.56
C GLY A 111 9.14 5.27 -8.69
N ALA A 112 9.45 6.46 -9.22
CA ALA A 112 10.12 7.51 -8.48
C ALA A 112 9.62 8.88 -8.95
N SER A 113 9.61 9.86 -8.04
CA SER A 113 9.31 11.26 -8.34
C SER A 113 10.45 12.15 -7.89
N ALA A 114 10.66 13.25 -8.61
CA ALA A 114 11.52 14.34 -8.15
C ALA A 114 10.70 15.22 -7.20
N ALA A 115 11.22 15.47 -6.00
CA ALA A 115 10.69 16.43 -5.07
C ALA A 115 11.70 17.56 -4.89
N THR A 116 11.19 18.79 -4.85
CA THR A 116 11.98 20.00 -4.66
C THR A 116 11.42 20.69 -3.42
N THR A 117 12.22 20.80 -2.36
CA THR A 117 11.90 21.68 -1.23
C THR A 117 12.54 23.03 -1.50
N GLY A 118 11.71 24.01 -1.87
CA GLY A 118 12.07 25.42 -1.89
C GLY A 118 11.34 26.16 -0.77
N GLU A 119 12.06 26.85 0.11
CA GLU A 119 11.45 27.88 0.95
C GLU A 119 11.27 29.14 0.11
N ILE A 120 10.01 29.52 -0.15
CA ILE A 120 9.67 30.81 -0.73
C ILE A 120 9.60 31.79 0.44
N THR A 121 10.54 32.71 0.53
CA THR A 121 10.43 33.83 1.48
C THR A 121 9.31 34.77 1.03
N ASP A 122 8.71 35.52 1.96
CA ASP A 122 7.58 36.45 1.70
C ASP A 122 7.86 37.54 0.63
N LEU A 123 9.11 37.63 0.13
CA LEU A 123 9.53 38.52 -0.94
C LEU A 123 9.68 37.84 -2.32
N GLY A 124 9.30 36.57 -2.46
CA GLY A 124 9.36 35.84 -3.74
C GLY A 124 10.79 35.49 -4.20
N LEU A 125 11.79 35.63 -3.32
CA LEU A 125 13.17 35.25 -3.59
C LEU A 125 13.44 33.88 -2.94
N SER A 126 13.84 32.90 -3.76
CA SER A 126 14.29 31.59 -3.27
C SER A 126 15.60 31.75 -2.51
N ALA A 127 15.60 31.57 -1.20
CA ALA A 127 16.78 31.79 -0.35
C ALA A 127 17.78 30.61 -0.37
N THR A 128 17.41 29.47 -0.93
CA THR A 128 18.22 28.25 -0.92
C THR A 128 18.22 27.56 -2.27
N LYS A 129 19.39 26.99 -2.63
CA LYS A 129 19.59 26.19 -3.84
C LYS A 129 18.64 25.00 -3.79
N ASP A 130 17.64 24.98 -4.69
CA ASP A 130 16.69 23.88 -4.84
C ASP A 130 17.42 22.54 -4.75
N THR A 131 17.22 21.84 -3.64
CA THR A 131 17.82 20.51 -3.45
C THR A 131 16.82 19.53 -4.03
N ALA A 132 17.01 19.16 -5.29
CA ALA A 132 16.21 18.12 -5.92
C ALA A 132 16.60 16.76 -5.30
N TYR A 133 15.64 16.09 -4.66
CA TYR A 133 15.80 14.72 -4.20
C TYR A 133 14.81 13.80 -4.89
N THR A 134 15.25 12.58 -5.19
CA THR A 134 14.41 11.55 -5.80
C THR A 134 13.71 10.76 -4.69
N VAL A 135 12.39 10.85 -4.63
CA VAL A 135 11.56 10.01 -3.77
C VAL A 135 11.20 8.76 -4.55
N ARG A 136 11.61 7.59 -4.06
CA ARG A 136 11.19 6.32 -4.65
C ARG A 136 9.87 5.88 -4.04
N HIS A 137 9.01 5.29 -4.86
CA HIS A 137 7.71 4.77 -4.48
C HIS A 137 7.73 3.26 -4.53
N TYR A 138 7.20 2.63 -3.50
CA TYR A 138 7.12 1.19 -3.35
C TYR A 138 5.69 0.74 -3.09
N SER A 139 5.35 -0.46 -3.55
CA SER A 139 4.19 -1.21 -3.08
C SER A 139 4.65 -2.33 -2.17
N LEU A 140 3.87 -2.62 -1.14
CA LEU A 140 4.18 -3.65 -0.14
C LEU A 140 3.00 -4.61 0.00
N ILE A 141 3.30 -5.89 0.14
CA ILE A 141 2.31 -6.94 0.38
C ILE A 141 2.71 -7.66 1.66
N ARG A 142 1.73 -7.88 2.55
CA ARG A 142 1.87 -8.76 3.71
C ARG A 142 0.94 -9.96 3.52
N LEU A 143 1.50 -11.15 3.55
CA LEU A 143 0.77 -12.42 3.47
C LEU A 143 0.89 -13.14 4.81
N VAL A 144 -0.19 -13.79 5.22
CA VAL A 144 -0.21 -14.67 6.38
C VAL A 144 -0.70 -16.03 5.95
N PHE A 145 0.14 -17.03 6.16
CA PHE A 145 -0.19 -18.43 5.97
C PHE A 145 -0.41 -19.08 7.33
N LYS A 146 -1.39 -19.97 7.43
CA LYS A 146 -1.59 -20.88 8.56
C LYS A 146 -1.61 -22.30 8.01
N GLU A 147 -0.75 -23.17 8.54
CA GLU A 147 -0.59 -24.54 8.04
C GLU A 147 -0.47 -24.57 6.49
N GLU A 148 0.42 -23.72 5.96
CA GLU A 148 0.75 -23.58 4.53
C GLU A 148 -0.37 -23.03 3.62
N LYS A 149 -1.51 -22.59 4.17
CA LYS A 149 -2.61 -21.96 3.41
C LYS A 149 -2.72 -20.48 3.68
N LEU A 150 -2.94 -19.69 2.64
CA LEU A 150 -3.14 -18.25 2.77
C LEU A 150 -4.45 -17.98 3.51
N ILE A 151 -4.37 -17.29 4.65
CA ILE A 151 -5.55 -16.94 5.47
C ILE A 151 -5.79 -15.44 5.54
N HIS A 152 -4.79 -14.63 5.21
CA HIS A 152 -4.92 -13.18 5.22
C HIS A 152 -3.88 -12.55 4.30
N SER A 153 -4.27 -11.46 3.65
CA SER A 153 -3.38 -10.63 2.82
C SER A 153 -3.69 -9.16 3.03
N ARG A 154 -2.67 -8.30 2.95
CA ARG A 154 -2.84 -6.84 2.94
C ARG A 154 -1.89 -6.22 1.92
N VAL A 155 -2.37 -5.24 1.17
CA VAL A 155 -1.61 -4.53 0.15
C VAL A 155 -1.54 -3.05 0.52
N TRP A 156 -0.34 -2.48 0.48
CA TRP A 156 -0.12 -1.05 0.57
C TRP A 156 0.17 -0.53 -0.84
N PRO A 157 -0.69 0.35 -1.38
CA PRO A 157 -0.61 0.76 -2.77
C PRO A 157 0.61 1.63 -3.06
N ARG A 158 1.04 2.43 -2.08
CA ARG A 158 2.18 3.32 -2.19
C ARG A 158 2.78 3.60 -0.82
N LEU A 159 4.10 3.44 -0.74
CA LEU A 159 4.96 3.83 0.36
C LEU A 159 6.11 4.63 -0.23
N ASP A 160 6.41 5.75 0.40
CA ASP A 160 7.49 6.62 -0.06
C ASP A 160 8.81 6.25 0.65
N SER A 161 9.94 6.47 -0.04
CA SER A 161 11.27 6.17 0.51
C SER A 161 11.57 6.91 1.81
N SER A 162 10.94 8.06 2.06
CA SER A 162 10.99 8.76 3.35
C SER A 162 10.36 7.95 4.48
N GLN A 163 9.25 7.25 4.24
CA GLN A 163 8.59 6.40 5.23
C GLN A 163 9.42 5.15 5.58
N LEU A 164 10.22 4.67 4.61
CA LEU A 164 11.22 3.63 4.85
C LEU A 164 12.42 4.18 5.65
N ALA A 165 12.92 5.37 5.29
CA ALA A 165 14.13 5.97 5.86
C ALA A 165 13.93 6.58 7.27
N GLU A 166 12.79 7.20 7.55
CA GLU A 166 12.44 7.78 8.86
C GLU A 166 12.20 6.73 9.95
N GLY A 167 12.29 5.44 9.60
CA GLY A 167 12.19 4.34 10.52
C GLY A 167 10.76 3.96 10.93
N VAL A 168 9.75 4.49 10.23
CA VAL A 168 8.37 3.99 10.30
C VAL A 168 8.31 2.54 9.77
N ILE A 169 9.12 2.25 8.75
CA ILE A 169 9.40 0.92 8.26
C ILE A 169 10.93 0.75 8.16
N ARG A 170 11.59 0.39 9.28
CA ARG A 170 13.02 0.04 9.24
C ARG A 170 13.19 -1.33 8.57
N LEU A 171 13.73 -1.31 7.35
CA LEU A 171 14.24 -2.49 6.68
C LEU A 171 15.61 -2.80 7.32
N LYS A 172 15.72 -3.94 7.98
CA LYS A 172 16.95 -4.40 8.62
C LYS A 172 17.53 -5.53 7.79
#